data_AF-A0A9Q4RB52-F1
#
_entry.id   AF-A0A9Q4RB52-F1
#
_cell.length_a   1.000
_cell.length_b   1.000
_cell.length_c   1.000
_cell.angle_alpha   90.00
_cell.angle_beta   90.00
_cell.angle_gamma   90.00
#
_symmetry.space_group_name_H-M   'P 1'
#
loop_
_entity.id
_entity.type
_entity.pdbx_description
1 polymer ?
#
loop_
_entity_poly.entity_id
_entity_poly.type
_entity_poly.pdbx_seq_one_letter_code
_entity_poly.pdbx_strand_id
1 'polypeptide(L)'
;MRNKGVQQWSYKNHQTINKLITNKMKKTLFFLFIFISANAQNKRTINLEIAGTLFSKINTEINNISDITLTGNINNEDIIVLRNMVQNGSLEYVDMFDSYIHGEGDEDNVIPEEAFKNCTNLKSIILPQKTLALGYESFYMCTNLSDITLPEQITTFSGSVFWGCEKLNKIDIPNSVTWIGPYSFYGCIGINKLTIKSKCAILKHSFDNCKNLQEIIFPESMDYIESDAFRGCHIDKIYCTGVPFSIKDDSFDERTKTECKLFVPNGMYNKYAWESKYWSEFKNIKEYNQNTVDNECVSFNNVNIRVIRRNIVLETVQNTHVSIYNINGTLVFSSSVKNNVSIPLQSGFYIVKYNDETKKIAIL
;
A
#
# COMPACT_ATOMS: atom_id res chain seq x y z
N MET A 1 41.60 21.49 -11.71
CA MET A 1 40.60 21.26 -10.64
C MET A 1 39.33 22.12 -10.83
N ARG A 2 38.64 22.01 -11.97
CA ARG A 2 37.30 22.60 -12.19
C ARG A 2 36.54 21.67 -13.12
N ASN A 3 35.73 20.76 -12.57
CA ASN A 3 34.66 20.03 -13.29
C ASN A 3 33.82 19.10 -12.39
N LYS A 4 34.21 18.85 -11.14
CA LYS A 4 33.38 18.03 -10.23
C LYS A 4 32.14 18.76 -9.65
N GLY A 5 32.13 20.09 -9.61
CA GLY A 5 31.01 20.88 -9.06
C GLY A 5 29.80 21.01 -9.98
N VAL A 6 29.99 21.08 -11.30
CA VAL A 6 28.89 21.27 -12.27
C VAL A 6 28.11 19.97 -12.52
N GLN A 7 28.80 18.82 -12.51
CA GLN A 7 28.12 17.51 -12.65
C GLN A 7 27.29 17.13 -11.43
N GLN A 8 27.75 17.41 -10.20
CA GLN A 8 26.94 17.16 -8.99
C GLN A 8 25.72 18.08 -8.87
N TRP A 9 25.84 19.33 -9.33
CA TRP A 9 24.72 20.28 -9.33
C TRP A 9 23.66 19.93 -10.39
N SER A 10 24.10 19.51 -11.58
CA SER A 10 23.24 18.98 -12.64
C SER A 10 22.48 17.72 -12.21
N TYR A 11 23.14 16.77 -11.54
CA TYR A 11 22.52 15.49 -11.19
C TYR A 11 21.46 15.61 -10.09
N LYS A 12 21.72 16.42 -9.05
CA LYS A 12 20.73 16.69 -7.98
C LYS A 12 19.51 17.46 -8.48
N ASN A 13 19.70 18.41 -9.40
CA ASN A 13 18.59 19.15 -9.99
C ASN A 13 17.80 18.26 -10.96
N HIS A 14 18.45 17.39 -11.74
CA HIS A 14 17.76 16.46 -12.62
C HIS A 14 16.94 15.41 -11.85
N GLN A 15 17.42 14.93 -10.70
CA GLN A 15 16.62 14.06 -9.83
C GLN A 15 15.46 14.80 -9.17
N THR A 16 15.67 16.03 -8.71
CA THR A 16 14.60 16.85 -8.12
C THR A 16 13.54 17.23 -9.16
N ILE A 17 13.95 17.57 -10.38
CA ILE A 17 13.07 17.87 -11.52
C ILE A 17 12.35 16.60 -11.98
N ASN A 18 13.03 15.45 -12.09
CA ASN A 18 12.36 14.18 -12.39
C ASN A 18 11.37 13.76 -11.30
N LYS A 19 11.67 14.03 -10.02
CA LYS A 19 10.76 13.77 -8.87
C LYS A 19 9.55 14.70 -8.87
N LEU A 20 9.73 15.97 -9.24
CA LEU A 20 8.64 16.94 -9.45
C LEU A 20 7.80 16.59 -10.68
N ILE A 21 8.43 16.18 -11.79
CA ILE A 21 7.75 15.73 -13.01
C ILE A 21 7.02 14.41 -12.78
N THR A 22 7.57 13.44 -12.04
CA THR A 22 6.87 12.18 -11.70
C THR A 22 5.70 12.40 -10.75
N ASN A 23 5.81 13.27 -9.75
CA ASN A 23 4.65 13.60 -8.91
C ASN A 23 3.58 14.36 -9.70
N LYS A 24 3.98 15.27 -10.62
CA LYS A 24 3.06 16.03 -11.48
C LYS A 24 2.46 15.18 -12.63
N MET A 25 3.14 14.13 -13.10
CA MET A 25 2.63 13.17 -14.09
C MET A 25 1.81 12.04 -13.44
N LYS A 26 2.12 11.60 -12.22
CA LYS A 26 1.20 10.82 -11.38
C LYS A 26 -0.12 11.58 -11.20
N LYS A 27 -0.04 12.90 -11.01
CA LYS A 27 -1.15 13.88 -11.03
C LYS A 27 -1.97 13.93 -12.32
N THR A 28 -1.49 13.41 -13.45
CA THR A 28 -2.20 13.48 -14.75
C THR A 28 -2.64 12.09 -15.22
N LEU A 29 -1.84 11.05 -15.01
CA LEU A 29 -2.17 9.68 -15.41
C LEU A 29 -3.13 8.98 -14.42
N PHE A 30 -3.02 9.23 -13.11
CA PHE A 30 -3.95 8.70 -12.11
C PHE A 30 -5.36 9.32 -12.28
N PHE A 31 -5.39 10.61 -12.62
CA PHE A 31 -6.62 11.33 -12.96
C PHE A 31 -7.28 10.86 -14.27
N LEU A 32 -6.52 10.32 -15.22
CA LEU A 32 -7.07 9.86 -16.50
C LEU A 32 -7.79 8.50 -16.40
N PHE A 33 -7.48 7.68 -15.39
CA PHE A 33 -7.98 6.30 -15.28
C PHE A 33 -9.10 6.09 -14.24
N ILE A 34 -9.24 6.94 -13.22
CA ILE A 34 -10.28 6.78 -12.18
C ILE A 34 -11.54 7.62 -12.46
N PHE A 35 -11.48 8.62 -13.35
CA PHE A 35 -12.56 9.62 -13.48
C PHE A 35 -13.43 9.52 -14.74
N ILE A 36 -13.51 8.34 -15.36
CA ILE A 36 -14.51 8.06 -16.42
C ILE A 36 -15.75 7.41 -15.78
N SER A 37 -16.40 8.12 -14.85
CA SER A 37 -17.79 7.87 -14.49
C SER A 37 -18.60 9.16 -14.67
N ALA A 38 -19.84 8.98 -15.11
CA ALA A 38 -20.70 9.98 -15.72
C ALA A 38 -21.15 11.08 -14.73
N ASN A 39 -20.54 12.27 -14.82
CA ASN A 39 -21.16 13.62 -14.91
C ASN A 39 -20.11 14.67 -14.50
N ALA A 40 -19.47 15.35 -15.46
CA ALA A 40 -18.46 16.38 -15.17
C ALA A 40 -18.98 17.58 -14.35
N GLN A 41 -20.31 17.71 -14.17
CA GLN A 41 -20.95 18.83 -13.47
C GLN A 41 -20.82 18.77 -11.94
N ASN A 42 -20.56 17.60 -11.35
CA ASN A 42 -20.58 17.38 -9.90
C ASN A 42 -19.19 17.34 -9.24
N LYS A 43 -18.16 17.76 -9.98
CA LYS A 43 -16.77 17.79 -9.52
C LYS A 43 -16.36 19.18 -9.09
N ARG A 44 -15.65 19.33 -7.97
CA ARG A 44 -15.15 20.63 -7.48
C ARG A 44 -13.69 20.55 -7.06
N THR A 45 -12.96 21.62 -7.36
CA THR A 45 -11.62 21.86 -6.82
C THR A 45 -11.65 23.14 -6.01
N ILE A 46 -11.35 23.05 -4.71
CA ILE A 46 -11.50 24.14 -3.76
C ILE A 46 -10.16 24.37 -3.05
N ASN A 47 -9.63 25.59 -3.18
CA ASN A 47 -8.48 26.03 -2.40
C ASN A 47 -8.96 26.69 -1.09
N LEU A 48 -8.47 26.19 0.04
CA LEU A 48 -8.69 26.76 1.37
C LEU A 48 -7.45 27.52 1.80
N GLU A 49 -7.50 28.85 1.72
CA GLU A 49 -6.43 29.71 2.26
C GLU A 49 -6.43 29.69 3.79
N ILE A 50 -7.62 29.63 4.38
CA ILE A 50 -7.86 29.57 5.82
C ILE A 50 -8.58 28.24 6.10
N ALA A 51 -8.06 27.47 7.05
CA ALA A 51 -8.70 26.23 7.49
C ALA A 51 -10.07 26.50 8.14
N GLY A 52 -11.00 25.55 8.04
CA GLY A 52 -12.38 25.65 8.53
C GLY A 52 -13.34 26.39 7.58
N THR A 53 -12.87 26.79 6.39
CA THR A 53 -13.67 27.60 5.46
C THR A 53 -14.34 26.80 4.34
N LEU A 54 -14.28 25.46 4.35
CA LEU A 54 -14.88 24.65 3.31
C LEU A 54 -16.39 24.89 3.21
N PHE A 55 -17.12 24.82 4.33
CA PHE A 55 -18.58 24.96 4.32
C PHE A 55 -19.03 26.27 3.68
N SER A 56 -18.41 27.40 4.04
CA SER A 56 -18.79 28.71 3.51
C SER A 56 -18.52 28.85 2.01
N LYS A 57 -17.59 28.07 1.45
CA LYS A 57 -17.29 28.05 0.01
C LYS A 57 -18.24 27.19 -0.81
N ILE A 58 -18.84 26.15 -0.24
CA ILE A 58 -19.64 25.17 -0.99
C ILE A 58 -21.10 25.03 -0.51
N ASN A 59 -21.55 25.80 0.49
CA ASN A 59 -22.86 25.62 1.13
C ASN A 59 -24.07 25.59 0.16
N THR A 60 -24.03 26.33 -0.94
CA THR A 60 -25.12 26.40 -1.93
C THR A 60 -25.17 25.20 -2.86
N GLU A 61 -24.10 24.41 -2.93
CA GLU A 61 -23.97 23.28 -3.86
C GLU A 61 -23.54 21.97 -3.18
N ILE A 62 -23.44 21.95 -1.85
CA ILE A 62 -22.89 20.84 -1.04
C ILE A 62 -23.53 19.47 -1.32
N ASN A 63 -24.81 19.44 -1.70
CA ASN A 63 -25.54 18.21 -2.02
C ASN A 63 -25.36 17.73 -3.47
N ASN A 64 -24.68 18.51 -4.32
CA ASN A 64 -24.49 18.24 -5.74
C ASN A 64 -23.03 17.90 -6.08
N ILE A 65 -22.16 17.70 -5.08
CA ILE A 65 -20.74 17.41 -5.28
C ILE A 65 -20.48 15.94 -4.98
N SER A 66 -20.17 15.16 -6.02
CA SER A 66 -19.78 13.75 -5.92
C SER A 66 -18.28 13.53 -5.81
N ASP A 67 -17.50 14.50 -6.29
CA ASP A 67 -16.03 14.44 -6.32
C ASP A 67 -15.48 15.79 -5.86
N ILE A 68 -14.62 15.79 -4.85
CA ILE A 68 -13.99 17.01 -4.35
C ILE A 68 -12.48 16.88 -4.27
N THR A 69 -11.79 17.89 -4.78
CA THR A 69 -10.35 18.11 -4.58
C THR A 69 -10.15 19.32 -3.69
N LEU A 70 -9.51 19.14 -2.55
CA LEU A 70 -9.08 20.22 -1.68
C LEU A 70 -7.59 20.50 -1.85
N THR A 71 -7.24 21.77 -1.76
CA THR A 71 -5.84 22.24 -1.67
C THR A 71 -5.72 23.27 -0.56
N GLY A 72 -4.51 23.47 -0.04
CA GLY A 72 -4.24 24.49 0.99
C GLY A 72 -4.49 23.98 2.41
N ASN A 73 -4.96 24.85 3.29
CA ASN A 73 -5.07 24.59 4.72
C ASN A 73 -6.45 24.00 5.06
N ILE A 74 -6.48 22.79 5.61
CA ILE A 74 -7.70 22.15 6.12
C ILE A 74 -7.58 21.92 7.64
N ASN A 75 -8.69 21.85 8.37
CA ASN A 75 -8.71 21.42 9.77
C ASN A 75 -9.87 20.42 10.01
N ASN A 76 -10.13 20.12 11.28
CA ASN A 76 -11.21 19.21 11.67
C ASN A 76 -12.61 19.69 11.22
N GLU A 77 -12.86 20.99 11.17
CA GLU A 77 -14.16 21.52 10.70
C GLU A 77 -14.39 21.20 9.21
N ASP A 78 -13.36 21.35 8.37
CA ASP A 78 -13.45 20.98 6.95
C ASP A 78 -13.65 19.47 6.76
N ILE A 79 -12.96 18.66 7.57
CA ILE A 79 -13.12 17.19 7.55
C ILE A 79 -14.52 16.78 7.98
N ILE A 80 -15.11 17.43 8.99
CA ILE A 80 -16.50 17.20 9.40
C ILE A 80 -17.47 17.50 8.24
N VAL A 81 -17.22 18.57 7.47
CA VAL A 81 -18.03 18.89 6.28
C VAL A 81 -17.94 17.76 5.26
N LEU A 82 -16.73 17.28 4.94
CA LEU A 82 -16.53 16.14 4.04
C LEU A 82 -17.24 14.88 4.55
N ARG A 83 -17.10 14.54 5.84
CA ARG A 83 -17.77 13.41 6.47
C ARG A 83 -19.27 13.47 6.30
N ASN A 84 -19.87 14.63 6.58
CA ASN A 84 -21.32 14.83 6.46
C ASN A 84 -21.80 14.67 5.00
N MET A 85 -21.02 15.17 4.03
CA MET A 85 -21.31 14.99 2.60
C MET A 85 -21.21 13.53 2.17
N VAL A 86 -20.30 12.76 2.74
CA VAL A 86 -20.25 11.32 2.44
C VAL A 86 -21.44 10.61 3.08
N GLN A 87 -21.71 10.87 4.35
CA GLN A 87 -22.78 10.19 5.11
C GLN A 87 -24.18 10.50 4.57
N ASN A 88 -24.40 11.68 3.98
CA ASN A 88 -25.66 12.03 3.34
C ASN A 88 -25.78 11.49 1.89
N GLY A 89 -24.72 10.85 1.37
CA GLY A 89 -24.69 10.22 0.06
C GLY A 89 -24.34 11.16 -1.10
N SER A 90 -24.02 12.44 -0.87
CA SER A 90 -23.67 13.35 -1.96
C SER A 90 -22.26 13.10 -2.48
N LEU A 91 -21.30 12.80 -1.59
CA LEU A 91 -19.87 12.70 -1.89
C LEU A 91 -19.38 11.24 -1.89
N GLU A 92 -18.58 10.89 -2.90
CA GLU A 92 -18.02 9.55 -3.08
C GLU A 92 -16.49 9.55 -3.20
N TYR A 93 -15.90 10.63 -3.71
CA TYR A 93 -14.47 10.75 -4.02
C TYR A 93 -13.86 11.99 -3.36
N VAL A 94 -12.78 11.80 -2.61
CA VAL A 94 -12.08 12.87 -1.90
C VAL A 94 -10.59 12.88 -2.28
N ASP A 95 -10.09 14.00 -2.77
CA ASP A 95 -8.67 14.23 -2.98
C ASP A 95 -8.19 15.39 -2.12
N MET A 96 -7.29 15.13 -1.19
CA MET A 96 -6.67 16.14 -0.32
C MET A 96 -5.14 16.17 -0.47
N PHE A 97 -4.60 15.66 -1.58
CA PHE A 97 -3.16 15.45 -1.77
C PHE A 97 -2.32 16.71 -1.52
N ASP A 98 -2.75 17.85 -2.06
CA ASP A 98 -2.07 19.16 -1.93
C ASP A 98 -2.60 19.98 -0.73
N SER A 99 -3.26 19.33 0.24
CA SER A 99 -3.70 19.98 1.47
C SER A 99 -2.71 19.81 2.63
N TYR A 100 -2.90 20.59 3.69
CA TYR A 100 -2.19 20.55 4.96
C TYR A 100 -3.21 20.54 6.10
N ILE A 101 -3.18 19.51 6.93
CA ILE A 101 -4.09 19.42 8.07
C ILE A 101 -3.49 20.19 9.23
N HIS A 102 -4.20 21.23 9.68
CA HIS A 102 -3.95 21.93 10.93
C HIS A 102 -4.79 21.25 12.01
N GLY A 103 -4.12 20.57 12.94
CA GLY A 103 -4.76 19.86 14.05
C GLY A 103 -4.98 20.79 15.25
N GLU A 104 -5.68 20.30 16.27
CA GLU A 104 -5.66 20.94 17.59
C GLU A 104 -4.41 20.49 18.35
N GLY A 105 -3.74 21.40 19.06
CA GLY A 105 -2.51 21.07 19.80
C GLY A 105 -1.34 20.69 18.87
N ASP A 106 -0.69 19.56 19.15
CA ASP A 106 0.48 19.05 18.41
C ASP A 106 0.09 18.04 17.29
N GLU A 107 -1.17 18.03 16.85
CA GLU A 107 -1.72 17.03 15.92
C GLU A 107 -1.74 17.46 14.45
N ASP A 108 -0.83 18.36 14.05
CA ASP A 108 -0.68 18.75 12.65
C ASP A 108 -0.38 17.54 11.75
N ASN A 109 -1.05 17.50 10.60
CA ASN A 109 -0.96 16.41 9.64
C ASN A 109 -1.40 15.04 10.20
N VAL A 110 -2.27 15.01 11.20
CA VAL A 110 -2.96 13.79 11.65
C VAL A 110 -4.37 13.78 11.05
N ILE A 111 -4.80 12.65 10.49
CA ILE A 111 -6.24 12.47 10.20
C ILE A 111 -6.94 12.31 11.55
N PRO A 112 -7.87 13.19 11.94
CA PRO A 112 -8.45 13.18 13.28
C PRO A 112 -9.18 11.89 13.62
N GLU A 113 -9.41 11.67 14.92
CA GLU A 113 -10.30 10.63 15.42
C GLU A 113 -11.69 10.73 14.75
N GLU A 114 -12.22 9.59 14.32
CA GLU A 114 -13.53 9.47 13.65
C GLU A 114 -13.72 10.33 12.39
N ALA A 115 -12.64 10.80 11.76
CA ALA A 115 -12.65 11.72 10.62
C ALA A 115 -13.63 11.33 9.50
N PHE A 116 -13.67 10.05 9.13
CA PHE A 116 -14.57 9.47 8.16
C PHE A 116 -15.32 8.25 8.73
N LYS A 117 -15.63 8.23 10.02
CA LYS A 117 -16.41 7.15 10.64
C LYS A 117 -17.78 7.01 9.97
N ASN A 118 -18.18 5.77 9.67
CA ASN A 118 -19.42 5.40 8.98
C ASN A 118 -19.63 6.08 7.62
N CYS A 119 -18.55 6.46 6.94
CA CYS A 119 -18.58 7.02 5.58
C CYS A 119 -18.84 5.94 4.52
N THR A 120 -20.01 5.30 4.59
CA THR A 120 -20.37 4.16 3.75
C THR A 120 -20.54 4.52 2.27
N ASN A 121 -20.62 5.79 1.89
CA ASN A 121 -20.64 6.20 0.48
C ASN A 121 -19.24 6.52 -0.09
N LEU A 122 -18.21 6.62 0.76
CA LEU A 122 -16.84 6.92 0.32
C LEU A 122 -16.30 5.73 -0.46
N LYS A 123 -15.95 5.95 -1.73
CA LYS A 123 -15.36 4.94 -2.60
C LYS A 123 -13.85 5.05 -2.65
N SER A 124 -13.33 6.28 -2.68
CA SER A 124 -11.89 6.52 -2.73
C SER A 124 -11.48 7.80 -2.01
N ILE A 125 -10.32 7.75 -1.35
CA ILE A 125 -9.71 8.92 -0.72
C ILE A 125 -8.19 9.01 -0.96
N ILE A 126 -7.72 10.21 -1.30
CA ILE A 126 -6.30 10.54 -1.37
C ILE A 126 -5.96 11.45 -0.18
N LEU A 127 -5.09 10.99 0.70
CA LEU A 127 -4.69 11.75 1.89
C LEU A 127 -3.66 12.85 1.55
N PRO A 128 -3.58 13.91 2.38
CA PRO A 128 -2.51 14.90 2.30
C PRO A 128 -1.13 14.27 2.32
N GLN A 129 -0.23 14.77 1.47
CA GLN A 129 1.14 14.23 1.37
C GLN A 129 1.89 14.23 2.71
N LYS A 130 1.57 15.20 3.57
CA LYS A 130 2.24 15.37 4.85
C LYS A 130 1.63 14.53 5.98
N THR A 131 0.57 13.75 5.75
CA THR A 131 -0.08 13.00 6.83
C THR A 131 0.90 12.06 7.53
N LEU A 132 0.98 12.18 8.86
CA LEU A 132 1.89 11.43 9.73
C LEU A 132 1.18 10.26 10.44
N ALA A 133 -0.10 10.40 10.76
CA ALA A 133 -0.85 9.37 11.47
C ALA A 133 -2.33 9.34 11.07
N LEU A 134 -2.95 8.18 11.27
CA LEU A 134 -4.40 7.99 11.22
C LEU A 134 -4.94 7.85 12.63
N GLY A 135 -5.86 8.75 13.01
CA GLY A 135 -6.52 8.77 14.30
C GLY A 135 -7.43 7.56 14.54
N TYR A 136 -7.81 7.37 15.80
CA TYR A 136 -8.69 6.29 16.23
C TYR A 136 -9.98 6.28 15.40
N GLU A 137 -10.39 5.12 14.88
CA GLU A 137 -11.62 4.94 14.09
C GLU A 137 -11.78 5.88 12.86
N SER A 138 -10.69 6.46 12.36
CA SER A 138 -10.73 7.50 11.30
C SER A 138 -11.41 7.05 10.00
N PHE A 139 -11.45 5.76 9.67
CA PHE A 139 -12.19 5.17 8.55
C PHE A 139 -13.10 4.01 8.99
N TYR A 140 -13.53 3.99 10.26
CA TYR A 140 -14.37 2.93 10.80
C TYR A 140 -15.66 2.76 9.97
N MET A 141 -15.96 1.52 9.56
CA MET A 141 -17.13 1.15 8.75
C MET A 141 -17.28 1.93 7.45
N CYS A 142 -16.19 2.33 6.79
CA CYS A 142 -16.22 2.79 5.40
C CYS A 142 -16.40 1.59 4.44
N THR A 143 -17.57 0.94 4.49
CA THR A 143 -17.80 -0.36 3.83
C THR A 143 -17.65 -0.34 2.31
N ASN A 144 -17.82 0.82 1.66
CA ASN A 144 -17.60 0.98 0.22
C ASN A 144 -16.20 1.50 -0.18
N LEU A 145 -15.33 1.82 0.78
CA LEU A 145 -13.98 2.30 0.49
C LEU A 145 -13.18 1.18 -0.16
N SER A 146 -12.92 1.30 -1.45
CA SER A 146 -12.14 0.33 -2.22
C SER A 146 -10.68 0.75 -2.39
N ASP A 147 -10.44 2.07 -2.39
CA ASP A 147 -9.14 2.64 -2.73
C ASP A 147 -8.75 3.76 -1.75
N ILE A 148 -7.57 3.65 -1.16
CA ILE A 148 -6.97 4.72 -0.35
C ILE A 148 -5.52 4.93 -0.75
N THR A 149 -5.16 6.19 -0.99
CA THR A 149 -3.76 6.56 -1.23
C THR A 149 -3.16 7.12 0.05
N LEU A 150 -2.27 6.32 0.65
CA LEU A 150 -1.49 6.69 1.83
C LEU A 150 -0.21 7.43 1.43
N PRO A 151 0.24 8.44 2.20
CA PRO A 151 1.52 9.08 1.95
C PRO A 151 2.68 8.24 2.52
N GLU A 152 3.85 8.37 1.88
CA GLU A 152 5.08 7.62 2.21
C GLU A 152 5.70 7.95 3.57
N GLN A 153 5.19 8.98 4.28
CA GLN A 153 5.72 9.43 5.57
C GLN A 153 4.84 9.04 6.75
N ILE A 154 3.72 8.35 6.52
CA ILE A 154 2.80 7.94 7.56
C ILE A 154 3.47 6.90 8.48
N THR A 155 3.45 7.13 9.79
CA THR A 155 4.15 6.25 10.75
C THR A 155 3.20 5.38 11.57
N THR A 156 1.97 5.85 11.80
CA THR A 156 1.10 5.27 12.83
C THR A 156 -0.33 5.11 12.36
N PHE A 157 -0.87 3.90 12.55
CA PHE A 157 -2.28 3.60 12.40
C PHE A 157 -2.81 3.36 13.82
N SER A 158 -3.72 4.21 14.30
CA SER A 158 -4.31 4.07 15.64
C SER A 158 -5.25 2.86 15.72
N GLY A 159 -5.99 2.70 16.82
CA GLY A 159 -6.97 1.62 16.94
C GLY A 159 -8.12 1.74 15.93
N SER A 160 -8.59 0.60 15.42
CA SER A 160 -9.82 0.47 14.63
C SER A 160 -9.91 1.34 13.36
N VAL A 161 -8.79 1.81 12.81
CA VAL A 161 -8.75 2.79 11.70
C VAL A 161 -9.63 2.38 10.52
N PHE A 162 -9.47 1.16 10.00
CA PHE A 162 -10.21 0.61 8.86
C PHE A 162 -11.16 -0.52 9.27
N TRP A 163 -11.60 -0.59 10.53
CA TRP A 163 -12.52 -1.64 10.96
C TRP A 163 -13.72 -1.73 10.02
N GLY A 164 -14.02 -2.91 9.48
CA GLY A 164 -15.18 -3.14 8.62
C GLY A 164 -15.11 -2.46 7.25
N CYS A 165 -13.93 -2.05 6.77
CA CYS A 165 -13.75 -1.61 5.37
C CYS A 165 -13.79 -2.81 4.42
N GLU A 166 -14.97 -3.38 4.22
CA GLU A 166 -15.16 -4.66 3.52
C GLU A 166 -14.70 -4.66 2.06
N LYS A 167 -14.79 -3.53 1.36
CA LYS A 167 -14.36 -3.41 -0.05
C LYS A 167 -12.89 -3.03 -0.24
N LEU A 168 -12.15 -2.76 0.83
CA LEU A 168 -10.74 -2.39 0.73
C LEU A 168 -9.94 -3.61 0.26
N ASN A 169 -9.61 -3.65 -1.02
CA ASN A 169 -9.07 -4.84 -1.68
C ASN A 169 -7.55 -5.00 -1.51
N LYS A 170 -6.87 -3.86 -1.34
CA LYS A 170 -5.42 -3.75 -1.29
C LYS A 170 -5.08 -2.59 -0.37
N ILE A 171 -4.06 -2.80 0.46
CA ILE A 171 -3.40 -1.72 1.15
C ILE A 171 -1.89 -1.91 1.07
N ASP A 172 -1.22 -0.95 0.43
CA ASP A 172 0.23 -0.90 0.41
C ASP A 172 0.68 -0.18 1.69
N ILE A 173 1.06 -0.93 2.73
CA ILE A 173 1.59 -0.35 3.97
C ILE A 173 2.94 0.34 3.65
N PRO A 174 3.06 1.68 3.86
CA PRO A 174 4.30 2.39 3.57
C PRO A 174 5.46 1.94 4.48
N ASN A 175 6.70 2.09 3.99
CA ASN A 175 7.90 1.68 4.72
C ASN A 175 8.11 2.47 6.03
N SER A 176 7.49 3.63 6.16
CA SER A 176 7.54 4.47 7.36
C SER A 176 6.64 3.98 8.49
N VAL A 177 5.69 3.08 8.21
CA VAL A 177 4.75 2.58 9.22
C VAL A 177 5.48 1.70 10.21
N THR A 178 5.49 2.14 11.47
CA THR A 178 6.10 1.40 12.58
C THR A 178 5.06 0.75 13.48
N TRP A 179 3.78 1.11 13.34
CA TRP A 179 2.73 0.71 14.27
C TRP A 179 1.36 0.56 13.60
N ILE A 180 0.78 -0.64 13.71
CA ILE A 180 -0.61 -0.93 13.33
C ILE A 180 -1.40 -1.24 14.60
N GLY A 181 -2.26 -0.31 15.01
CA GLY A 181 -3.02 -0.35 16.24
C GLY A 181 -4.04 -1.48 16.32
N PRO A 182 -4.64 -1.70 17.50
CA PRO A 182 -5.53 -2.83 17.75
C PRO A 182 -6.75 -2.72 16.84
N TYR A 183 -7.22 -3.84 16.29
CA TYR A 183 -8.39 -3.91 15.42
C TYR A 183 -8.35 -3.04 14.13
N SER A 184 -7.19 -2.50 13.74
CA SER A 184 -7.07 -1.53 12.63
C SER A 184 -7.71 -2.00 11.32
N PHE A 185 -7.67 -3.29 11.01
CA PHE A 185 -8.26 -3.90 9.83
C PHE A 185 -9.26 -5.01 10.18
N TYR A 186 -9.83 -4.97 11.39
CA TYR A 186 -10.81 -5.98 11.80
C TYR A 186 -11.93 -6.09 10.75
N GLY A 187 -12.18 -7.28 10.23
CA GLY A 187 -13.24 -7.53 9.25
C GLY A 187 -12.99 -6.89 7.88
N CYS A 188 -11.77 -6.50 7.52
CA CYS A 188 -11.42 -6.07 6.16
C CYS A 188 -11.37 -7.27 5.21
N ILE A 189 -12.54 -7.78 4.82
CA ILE A 189 -12.65 -8.98 4.00
C ILE A 189 -12.17 -8.80 2.56
N GLY A 190 -11.95 -7.58 2.08
CA GLY A 190 -11.43 -7.34 0.73
C GLY A 190 -9.93 -7.65 0.57
N ILE A 191 -9.16 -7.53 1.65
CA ILE A 191 -7.69 -7.63 1.61
C ILE A 191 -7.31 -9.09 1.37
N ASN A 192 -6.61 -9.36 0.26
CA ASN A 192 -6.15 -10.71 -0.10
C ASN A 192 -4.65 -10.94 0.10
N LYS A 193 -3.86 -9.86 0.14
CA LYS A 193 -2.41 -9.89 0.32
C LYS A 193 -1.97 -8.75 1.22
N LEU A 194 -1.13 -9.06 2.20
CA LEU A 194 -0.49 -8.10 3.08
C LEU A 194 1.03 -8.13 2.87
N THR A 195 1.61 -6.97 2.62
CA THR A 195 3.07 -6.82 2.52
C THR A 195 3.54 -5.80 3.54
N ILE A 196 4.34 -6.26 4.51
CA ILE A 196 5.04 -5.39 5.45
C ILE A 196 6.47 -5.24 4.96
N LYS A 197 6.95 -4.00 4.84
CA LYS A 197 8.21 -3.69 4.15
C LYS A 197 9.34 -3.25 5.08
N SER A 198 9.02 -2.96 6.34
CA SER A 198 9.96 -2.43 7.33
C SER A 198 9.56 -2.88 8.74
N LYS A 199 10.31 -2.40 9.74
CA LYS A 199 10.03 -2.65 11.14
C LYS A 199 8.67 -2.08 11.54
N CYS A 200 7.72 -2.96 11.84
CA CYS A 200 6.37 -2.62 12.25
C CYS A 200 5.93 -3.51 13.41
N ALA A 201 5.19 -2.95 14.37
CA ALA A 201 4.43 -3.69 15.37
C ALA A 201 2.98 -3.90 14.87
N ILE A 202 2.47 -5.12 14.97
CA ILE A 202 1.07 -5.46 14.64
C ILE A 202 0.37 -5.88 15.93
N LEU A 203 -0.62 -5.09 16.35
CA LEU A 203 -1.24 -5.28 17.66
C LEU A 203 -2.43 -6.25 17.64
N LYS A 204 -3.02 -6.38 18.83
CA LYS A 204 -4.11 -7.31 19.09
C LYS A 204 -5.27 -7.13 18.09
N HIS A 205 -5.71 -8.23 17.49
CA HIS A 205 -6.80 -8.28 16.51
C HIS A 205 -6.62 -7.37 15.26
N SER A 206 -5.43 -6.84 14.98
CA SER A 206 -5.25 -5.85 13.90
C SER A 206 -5.77 -6.30 12.53
N PHE A 207 -5.74 -7.58 12.20
CA PHE A 207 -6.30 -8.16 10.96
C PHE A 207 -7.29 -9.30 11.23
N ASP A 208 -7.92 -9.33 12.41
CA ASP A 208 -8.88 -10.38 12.77
C ASP A 208 -10.09 -10.36 11.80
N ASN A 209 -10.55 -11.54 11.38
CA ASN A 209 -11.61 -11.74 10.39
C ASN A 209 -11.35 -11.12 9.00
N CYS A 210 -10.09 -10.87 8.61
CA CYS A 210 -9.69 -10.63 7.22
C CYS A 210 -9.79 -11.92 6.39
N LYS A 211 -11.02 -12.38 6.12
CA LYS A 211 -11.30 -13.75 5.64
C LYS A 211 -10.69 -14.11 4.28
N ASN A 212 -10.39 -13.14 3.44
CA ASN A 212 -9.76 -13.36 2.13
C ASN A 212 -8.24 -13.18 2.14
N LEU A 213 -7.63 -12.84 3.28
CA LEU A 213 -6.18 -12.67 3.39
C LEU A 213 -5.49 -14.03 3.23
N GLN A 214 -4.90 -14.24 2.06
CA GLN A 214 -4.28 -15.51 1.64
C GLN A 214 -2.76 -15.48 1.68
N GLU A 215 -2.15 -14.31 1.51
CA GLU A 215 -0.70 -14.17 1.43
C GLU A 215 -0.18 -13.05 2.34
N ILE A 216 0.86 -13.36 3.12
CA ILE A 216 1.56 -12.37 3.94
C ILE A 216 3.07 -12.41 3.64
N ILE A 217 3.66 -11.23 3.52
CA ILE A 217 5.11 -11.05 3.42
C ILE A 217 5.60 -10.26 4.63
N PHE A 218 6.43 -10.89 5.46
CA PHE A 218 7.09 -10.28 6.60
C PHE A 218 8.57 -9.98 6.30
N PRO A 219 9.05 -8.76 6.63
CA PRO A 219 10.42 -8.36 6.40
C PRO A 219 11.35 -8.94 7.48
N GLU A 220 12.65 -8.91 7.22
CA GLU A 220 13.67 -9.31 8.20
C GLU A 220 13.64 -8.43 9.45
N SER A 221 13.28 -7.16 9.29
CA SER A 221 13.29 -6.16 10.35
C SER A 221 12.00 -6.13 11.18
N MET A 222 11.15 -7.15 11.10
CA MET A 222 9.87 -7.19 11.81
C MET A 222 10.05 -7.01 13.33
N ASP A 223 9.14 -6.28 13.99
CA ASP A 223 9.23 -6.02 15.44
C ASP A 223 8.56 -7.14 16.25
N TYR A 224 7.24 -7.07 16.40
CA TYR A 224 6.45 -8.09 17.06
C TYR A 224 5.01 -8.11 16.57
N ILE A 225 4.33 -9.23 16.83
CA ILE A 225 2.91 -9.44 16.51
C ILE A 225 2.18 -9.91 17.78
N GLU A 226 1.09 -9.24 18.13
CA GLU A 226 0.30 -9.53 19.32
C GLU A 226 -0.80 -10.58 19.09
N SER A 227 -1.51 -10.92 20.17
CA SER A 227 -2.54 -11.95 20.21
C SER A 227 -3.67 -11.72 19.22
N ASP A 228 -4.16 -12.80 18.62
CA ASP A 228 -5.29 -12.81 17.69
C ASP A 228 -5.12 -11.88 16.46
N ALA A 229 -3.91 -11.38 16.18
CA ALA A 229 -3.67 -10.41 15.11
C ALA A 229 -4.21 -10.86 13.74
N PHE A 230 -4.19 -12.17 13.46
CA PHE A 230 -4.71 -12.78 12.24
C PHE A 230 -5.73 -13.90 12.50
N ARG A 231 -6.44 -13.82 13.64
CA ARG A 231 -7.53 -14.76 13.94
C ARG A 231 -8.60 -14.70 12.83
N GLY A 232 -9.18 -15.84 12.47
CA GLY A 232 -10.21 -15.92 11.43
C GLY A 232 -9.73 -15.60 10.01
N CYS A 233 -8.41 -15.50 9.78
CA CYS A 233 -7.82 -15.38 8.44
C CYS A 233 -7.59 -16.76 7.81
N HIS A 234 -7.63 -16.83 6.47
CA HIS A 234 -7.39 -18.05 5.70
C HIS A 234 -6.09 -17.93 4.90
N ILE A 235 -4.96 -17.95 5.61
CA ILE A 235 -3.66 -17.68 5.01
C ILE A 235 -3.09 -18.96 4.41
N ASP A 236 -2.89 -18.96 3.10
CA ASP A 236 -2.32 -20.07 2.34
C ASP A 236 -0.78 -20.03 2.29
N LYS A 237 -0.21 -18.82 2.32
CA LYS A 237 1.24 -18.59 2.18
C LYS A 237 1.74 -17.48 3.09
N ILE A 238 2.85 -17.74 3.77
CA ILE A 238 3.62 -16.73 4.49
C ILE A 238 5.05 -16.76 3.97
N TYR A 239 5.59 -15.58 3.64
CA TYR A 239 6.99 -15.39 3.30
C TYR A 239 7.68 -14.60 4.40
N CYS A 240 8.69 -15.19 5.04
CA CYS A 240 9.58 -14.49 5.94
C CYS A 240 10.90 -14.19 5.23
N THR A 241 11.38 -12.94 5.28
CA THR A 241 12.65 -12.56 4.62
C THR A 241 13.86 -12.52 5.55
N GLY A 242 13.73 -13.00 6.78
CA GLY A 242 14.81 -12.95 7.77
C GLY A 242 14.78 -14.10 8.77
N VAL A 243 15.24 -13.81 9.97
CA VAL A 243 15.21 -14.74 11.11
C VAL A 243 13.82 -14.74 11.79
N PRO A 244 13.48 -15.79 12.55
CA PRO A 244 12.26 -15.79 13.35
C PRO A 244 12.18 -14.58 14.28
N PHE A 245 11.05 -13.87 14.28
CA PHE A 245 10.76 -12.74 15.15
C PHE A 245 9.70 -13.09 16.20
N SER A 246 9.51 -12.19 17.17
CA SER A 246 8.57 -12.38 18.30
C SER A 246 7.12 -12.30 17.86
N ILE A 247 6.32 -13.27 18.25
CA ILE A 247 4.89 -13.36 17.93
C ILE A 247 4.17 -14.10 19.07
N LYS A 248 2.92 -13.72 19.35
CA LYS A 248 2.12 -14.37 20.39
C LYS A 248 1.57 -15.71 19.91
N ASP A 249 1.45 -16.66 20.85
CA ASP A 249 1.08 -18.05 20.58
C ASP A 249 -0.31 -18.20 19.90
N ASP A 250 -1.18 -17.20 20.03
CA ASP A 250 -2.53 -17.11 19.47
C ASP A 250 -2.65 -16.13 18.29
N SER A 251 -1.55 -15.64 17.71
CA SER A 251 -1.61 -14.68 16.60
C SER A 251 -2.20 -15.25 15.30
N PHE A 252 -2.08 -16.57 15.07
CA PHE A 252 -2.66 -17.30 13.94
C PHE A 252 -3.50 -18.47 14.45
N ASP A 253 -4.60 -18.78 13.77
CA ASP A 253 -5.42 -19.95 14.05
C ASP A 253 -4.67 -21.27 13.77
N GLU A 254 -5.08 -22.35 14.45
CA GLU A 254 -4.51 -23.70 14.25
C GLU A 254 -4.58 -24.15 12.79
N ARG A 255 -5.65 -23.80 12.09
CA ARG A 255 -5.78 -24.07 10.65
C ARG A 255 -4.63 -23.45 9.86
N THR A 256 -4.30 -22.19 10.10
CA THR A 256 -3.19 -21.50 9.43
C THR A 256 -1.87 -22.19 9.74
N LYS A 257 -1.59 -22.53 11.00
CA LYS A 257 -0.35 -23.23 11.38
C LYS A 257 -0.20 -24.59 10.68
N THR A 258 -1.31 -25.28 10.45
CA THR A 258 -1.31 -26.64 9.89
C THR A 258 -1.38 -26.70 8.36
N GLU A 259 -2.03 -25.74 7.70
CA GLU A 259 -2.26 -25.75 6.25
C GLU A 259 -1.35 -24.77 5.48
N CYS A 260 -0.95 -23.64 6.08
CA CYS A 260 -0.16 -22.60 5.42
C CYS A 260 1.22 -23.11 5.00
N LYS A 261 1.66 -22.72 3.81
CA LYS A 261 3.06 -22.89 3.37
C LYS A 261 3.88 -21.73 3.91
N LEU A 262 4.73 -22.02 4.90
CA LEU A 262 5.66 -21.06 5.46
C LEU A 262 6.99 -21.10 4.70
N PHE A 263 7.24 -20.09 3.90
CA PHE A 263 8.48 -19.90 3.14
C PHE A 263 9.49 -19.11 3.97
N VAL A 264 10.66 -19.72 4.23
CA VAL A 264 11.76 -19.14 5.02
C VAL A 264 13.05 -19.08 4.21
N PRO A 265 14.00 -18.19 4.55
CA PRO A 265 15.25 -18.07 3.79
C PRO A 265 16.06 -19.38 3.78
N ASN A 266 16.83 -19.62 2.71
CA ASN A 266 17.77 -20.73 2.66
C ASN A 266 18.76 -20.69 3.83
N GLY A 267 18.90 -21.82 4.54
CA GLY A 267 19.71 -21.95 5.75
C GLY A 267 18.95 -21.59 7.04
N MET A 268 17.70 -21.11 6.97
CA MET A 268 16.91 -20.74 8.14
C MET A 268 15.91 -21.83 8.57
N TYR A 269 15.80 -22.96 7.86
CA TYR A 269 14.84 -24.02 8.21
C TYR A 269 14.93 -24.40 9.68
N ASN A 270 16.12 -24.70 10.19
CA ASN A 270 16.28 -25.15 11.57
C ASN A 270 15.89 -24.09 12.61
N LYS A 271 16.16 -22.81 12.32
CA LYS A 271 15.77 -21.71 13.21
C LYS A 271 14.26 -21.60 13.34
N TYR A 272 13.54 -21.79 12.24
CA TYR A 272 12.08 -21.77 12.25
C TYR A 272 11.48 -23.07 12.80
N ALA A 273 11.95 -24.23 12.33
CA ALA A 273 11.35 -25.52 12.61
C ALA A 273 11.66 -26.08 14.01
N TRP A 274 12.81 -25.72 14.60
CA TRP A 274 13.29 -26.38 15.83
C TRP A 274 13.69 -25.42 16.94
N GLU A 275 14.25 -24.27 16.60
CA GLU A 275 14.78 -23.33 17.61
C GLU A 275 13.75 -22.28 18.04
N SER A 276 12.79 -21.96 17.15
CA SER A 276 11.76 -20.98 17.46
C SER A 276 10.63 -21.59 18.29
N LYS A 277 10.29 -20.95 19.41
CA LYS A 277 9.15 -21.35 20.25
C LYS A 277 7.84 -21.40 19.47
N TYR A 278 7.57 -20.38 18.65
CA TYR A 278 6.30 -20.24 17.94
C TYR A 278 6.33 -20.81 16.53
N TRP A 279 7.35 -20.43 15.75
CA TRP A 279 7.36 -20.76 14.33
C TRP A 279 7.50 -22.27 14.05
N SER A 280 7.98 -23.04 15.04
CA SER A 280 8.04 -24.50 14.99
C SER A 280 6.66 -25.16 14.98
N GLU A 281 5.59 -24.44 15.32
CA GLU A 281 4.21 -24.93 15.24
C GLU A 281 3.70 -25.05 13.79
N PHE A 282 4.36 -24.40 12.82
CA PHE A 282 3.99 -24.50 11.41
C PHE A 282 4.39 -25.86 10.83
N LYS A 283 3.43 -26.59 10.25
CA LYS A 283 3.65 -27.95 9.72
C LYS A 283 4.32 -27.99 8.35
N ASN A 284 4.20 -26.93 7.55
CA ASN A 284 4.67 -26.90 6.16
C ASN A 284 5.73 -25.82 5.93
N ILE A 285 6.87 -25.94 6.61
CA ILE A 285 8.01 -25.03 6.44
C ILE A 285 8.82 -25.42 5.21
N LYS A 286 9.13 -24.46 4.35
CA LYS A 286 9.93 -24.65 3.14
C LYS A 286 10.97 -23.56 3.03
N GLU A 287 12.21 -23.94 2.75
CA GLU A 287 13.21 -22.97 2.38
C GLU A 287 12.96 -22.47 0.95
N TYR A 288 13.19 -21.19 0.74
CA TYR A 288 13.31 -20.60 -0.58
C TYR A 288 14.65 -19.90 -0.69
N ASN A 289 15.22 -19.90 -1.88
CA ASN A 289 16.45 -19.17 -2.11
C ASN A 289 16.11 -17.67 -2.19
N GLN A 290 16.68 -16.87 -1.29
CA GLN A 290 16.44 -15.42 -1.26
C GLN A 290 16.94 -14.71 -2.53
N ASN A 291 17.97 -15.26 -3.16
CA ASN A 291 18.42 -14.82 -4.49
C ASN A 291 17.47 -15.27 -5.62
N THR A 292 16.41 -16.00 -5.27
CA THR A 292 15.29 -16.41 -6.12
C THR A 292 13.93 -15.96 -5.56
N VAL A 293 13.89 -14.97 -4.65
CA VAL A 293 12.65 -14.19 -4.40
C VAL A 293 12.14 -13.56 -5.71
N ASP A 294 12.99 -13.57 -6.74
CA ASP A 294 12.63 -13.18 -8.08
C ASP A 294 12.02 -14.30 -8.97
N ASN A 295 11.80 -15.52 -8.47
CA ASN A 295 11.41 -16.66 -9.32
C ASN A 295 10.00 -17.23 -9.08
N GLU A 296 9.20 -16.69 -8.17
CA GLU A 296 7.76 -16.94 -8.17
C GLU A 296 6.99 -15.61 -8.02
N CYS A 297 6.69 -15.00 -9.16
CA CYS A 297 5.87 -13.80 -9.28
C CYS A 297 6.43 -12.55 -8.59
N VAL A 298 7.35 -11.85 -9.26
CA VAL A 298 7.72 -10.49 -8.86
C VAL A 298 6.68 -9.52 -9.40
N SER A 299 5.90 -8.92 -8.52
CA SER A 299 4.92 -7.91 -8.89
C SER A 299 5.51 -6.51 -8.80
N PHE A 300 5.42 -5.75 -9.89
CA PHE A 300 5.22 -4.30 -9.84
C PHE A 300 3.73 -4.03 -9.67
N ASN A 301 3.33 -2.85 -9.16
CA ASN A 301 1.92 -2.45 -8.93
C ASN A 301 0.88 -3.09 -9.87
N ASN A 302 1.10 -3.03 -11.19
CA ASN A 302 0.21 -3.56 -12.24
C ASN A 302 0.87 -4.58 -13.20
N VAL A 303 2.08 -5.07 -12.90
CA VAL A 303 2.80 -6.05 -13.74
C VAL A 303 3.32 -7.17 -12.85
N ASN A 304 2.73 -8.34 -13.00
CA ASN A 304 3.24 -9.56 -12.39
C ASN A 304 4.29 -10.19 -13.30
N ILE A 305 5.41 -10.62 -12.75
CA ILE A 305 6.51 -11.20 -13.52
C ILE A 305 6.82 -12.58 -13.01
N ARG A 306 6.61 -13.59 -13.85
CA ARG A 306 6.91 -14.99 -13.51
C ARG A 306 8.08 -15.47 -14.35
N VAL A 307 8.86 -16.39 -13.81
CA VAL A 307 9.79 -17.19 -14.61
C VAL A 307 9.14 -18.54 -14.85
N ILE A 308 8.84 -18.87 -16.10
CA ILE A 308 8.28 -20.17 -16.49
C ILE A 308 9.25 -20.84 -17.46
N ARG A 309 9.92 -21.90 -17.00
CA ARG A 309 11.01 -22.57 -17.73
C ARG A 309 12.10 -21.55 -18.09
N ARG A 310 12.37 -21.32 -19.39
CA ARG A 310 13.35 -20.35 -19.91
C ARG A 310 12.72 -19.02 -20.35
N ASN A 311 11.53 -18.70 -19.86
CA ASN A 311 10.82 -17.48 -20.24
C ASN A 311 10.58 -16.58 -19.04
N ILE A 312 10.72 -15.28 -19.25
CA ILE A 312 10.10 -14.26 -18.39
C ILE A 312 8.69 -14.03 -18.92
N VAL A 313 7.69 -14.27 -18.08
CA VAL A 313 6.28 -14.05 -18.38
C VAL A 313 5.82 -12.79 -17.65
N LEU A 314 5.45 -11.78 -18.43
CA LEU A 314 4.86 -10.54 -17.95
C LEU A 314 3.34 -10.68 -18.02
N GLU A 315 2.65 -10.53 -16.89
CA GLU A 315 1.19 -10.51 -16.82
C GLU A 315 0.75 -9.10 -16.40
N THR A 316 0.01 -8.41 -17.26
CA THR A 316 -0.49 -7.07 -16.98
C THR A 316 -1.90 -6.88 -17.53
N VAL A 317 -2.73 -6.20 -16.75
CA VAL A 317 -4.13 -5.88 -17.08
C VAL A 317 -4.25 -4.56 -17.86
N GLN A 318 -3.17 -3.79 -17.97
CA GLN A 318 -3.13 -2.47 -18.62
C GLN A 318 -1.93 -2.38 -19.57
N ASN A 319 -1.99 -1.48 -20.54
CA ASN A 319 -0.89 -1.28 -21.48
C ASN A 319 0.33 -0.69 -20.75
N THR A 320 1.36 -1.50 -20.56
CA THR A 320 2.47 -1.19 -19.67
C THR A 320 3.81 -1.31 -20.41
N HIS A 321 4.64 -0.26 -20.36
CA HIS A 321 5.99 -0.31 -20.92
C HIS A 321 6.97 -0.96 -19.95
N VAL A 322 7.60 -2.06 -20.39
CA VAL A 322 8.58 -2.82 -19.60
C VAL A 322 9.87 -2.91 -20.39
N SER A 323 10.99 -2.71 -19.70
CA SER A 323 12.34 -2.93 -20.24
C SER A 323 13.08 -3.97 -19.43
N ILE A 324 13.79 -4.89 -20.09
CA ILE A 324 14.57 -5.94 -19.45
C ILE A 324 16.02 -5.76 -19.88
N TYR A 325 16.93 -5.81 -18.91
CA TYR A 325 18.37 -5.70 -19.11
C TYR A 325 19.05 -6.98 -18.61
N ASN A 326 20.19 -7.36 -19.18
CA ASN A 326 21.07 -8.36 -18.57
C ASN A 326 21.90 -7.72 -17.44
N ILE A 327 22.66 -8.52 -16.68
CA ILE A 327 23.54 -8.02 -15.60
C ILE A 327 24.64 -7.07 -16.05
N ASN A 328 25.00 -7.07 -17.33
CA ASN A 328 25.97 -6.15 -17.89
C ASN A 328 25.34 -4.80 -18.28
N GLY A 329 24.05 -4.59 -17.97
CA GLY A 329 23.30 -3.38 -18.29
C GLY A 329 22.87 -3.28 -19.76
N THR A 330 23.04 -4.33 -20.56
CA THR A 330 22.57 -4.35 -21.95
C THR A 330 21.07 -4.58 -22.01
N LEU A 331 20.35 -3.74 -22.74
CA LEU A 331 18.91 -3.91 -22.99
C LEU A 331 18.67 -5.17 -23.84
N VAL A 332 17.84 -6.10 -23.35
CA VAL A 332 17.49 -7.36 -24.04
C VAL A 332 16.04 -7.41 -24.49
N PHE A 333 15.15 -6.61 -23.89
CA PHE A 333 13.75 -6.48 -24.30
C PHE A 333 13.22 -5.09 -23.91
N SER A 334 12.41 -4.48 -24.76
CA SER A 334 11.67 -3.25 -24.42
C SER A 334 10.42 -3.17 -25.27
N SER A 335 9.24 -3.17 -24.65
CA SER A 335 7.97 -3.03 -25.35
C SER A 335 6.87 -2.55 -24.41
N SER A 336 5.85 -1.93 -25.00
CA SER A 336 4.54 -1.80 -24.36
C SER A 336 3.80 -3.12 -24.48
N VAL A 337 3.33 -3.64 -23.36
CA VAL A 337 2.69 -4.95 -23.22
C VAL A 337 1.27 -4.76 -22.73
N LYS A 338 0.30 -5.39 -23.42
CA LYS A 338 -1.10 -5.51 -22.99
C LYS A 338 -1.44 -6.99 -23.00
N ASN A 339 -1.91 -7.52 -21.86
CA ASN A 339 -2.10 -8.96 -21.60
C ASN A 339 -0.78 -9.73 -21.39
N ASN A 340 -0.88 -11.05 -21.19
CA ASN A 340 0.25 -11.92 -20.88
C ASN A 340 1.22 -12.03 -22.06
N VAL A 341 2.50 -11.72 -21.85
CA VAL A 341 3.58 -11.89 -22.83
C VAL A 341 4.68 -12.76 -22.26
N SER A 342 5.13 -13.75 -23.04
CA SER A 342 6.22 -14.66 -22.69
C SER A 342 7.45 -14.31 -23.52
N ILE A 343 8.56 -14.02 -22.83
CA ILE A 343 9.81 -13.55 -23.43
C ILE A 343 10.87 -14.64 -23.22
N PRO A 344 11.26 -15.38 -24.27
CA PRO A 344 12.29 -16.40 -24.18
C PRO A 344 13.66 -15.77 -24.01
N LEU A 345 14.38 -16.19 -22.98
CA LEU A 345 15.71 -15.68 -22.65
C LEU A 345 16.62 -16.85 -22.23
N GLN A 346 17.94 -16.65 -22.30
CA GLN A 346 18.90 -17.66 -21.87
C GLN A 346 18.97 -17.74 -20.35
N SER A 347 19.55 -18.82 -19.82
CA SER A 347 19.84 -18.93 -18.38
C SER A 347 20.77 -17.78 -17.97
N GLY A 348 20.39 -17.06 -16.92
CA GLY A 348 21.13 -15.88 -16.49
C GLY A 348 20.30 -14.95 -15.61
N PHE A 349 20.95 -13.89 -15.15
CA PHE A 349 20.33 -12.86 -14.35
C PHE A 349 19.92 -11.67 -15.22
N TYR A 350 18.74 -11.13 -14.93
CA TYR A 350 18.13 -10.02 -15.64
C TYR A 350 17.67 -8.95 -14.64
N ILE A 351 17.56 -7.72 -15.11
CA ILE A 351 16.91 -6.61 -14.40
C ILE A 351 15.68 -6.23 -15.22
N VAL A 352 14.50 -6.45 -14.68
CA VAL A 352 13.26 -5.92 -15.24
C VAL A 352 13.02 -4.55 -14.66
N LYS A 353 12.75 -3.58 -15.53
CA LYS A 353 12.47 -2.20 -15.20
C LYS A 353 11.05 -1.85 -15.64
N TYR A 354 10.28 -1.32 -14.70
CA TYR A 354 8.97 -0.74 -14.94
C TYR A 354 8.94 0.63 -14.26
N ASN A 355 8.74 1.69 -15.05
CA ASN A 355 8.90 3.07 -14.59
C ASN A 355 10.27 3.27 -13.89
N ASP A 356 10.26 3.73 -12.65
CA ASP A 356 11.45 3.94 -11.82
C ASP A 356 11.81 2.72 -10.96
N GLU A 357 11.01 1.66 -10.99
CA GLU A 357 11.24 0.45 -10.23
C GLU A 357 12.04 -0.57 -11.04
N THR A 358 12.99 -1.22 -10.37
CA THR A 358 13.79 -2.30 -10.94
C THR A 358 13.69 -3.53 -10.06
N LYS A 359 13.55 -4.69 -10.70
CA LYS A 359 13.57 -6.00 -10.04
C LYS A 359 14.60 -6.86 -10.73
N LYS A 360 15.43 -7.53 -9.94
CA LYS A 360 16.31 -8.58 -10.47
C LYS A 360 15.45 -9.82 -10.76
N ILE A 361 15.85 -10.68 -11.70
CA ILE A 361 15.19 -11.95 -12.04
C ILE A 361 16.26 -12.96 -12.45
N ALA A 362 16.08 -14.24 -12.11
CA ALA A 362 17.00 -15.31 -12.47
C ALA A 362 16.31 -16.39 -13.33
N ILE A 363 16.80 -16.62 -14.54
CA ILE A 363 16.39 -17.76 -15.38
C ILE A 363 17.41 -18.87 -15.18
N LEU A 364 16.96 -20.04 -14.73
CA LEU A 364 17.82 -21.21 -14.46
C LEU A 364 17.92 -22.14 -15.67
#